data_AF-A0A7G9QTX8-F1
#
_entry.id   AF-A0A7G9QTX8-F1
#
_cell.length_a   1.000
_cell.length_b   1.000
_cell.length_c   1.000
_cell.angle_alpha   90.00
_cell.angle_beta   90.00
_cell.angle_gamma   90.00
#
_symmetry.space_group_name_H-M   'P 1'
#
loop_
_entity.id
_entity.type
_entity.pdbx_description
1 polymer ?
#
loop_
_entity_poly.entity_id
_entity_poly.type
_entity_poly.pdbx_seq_one_letter_code
_entity_poly.pdbx_strand_id
1 'polypeptide(L)'
;MSLFLVSPGLDLSVELYLPTHLEDALARQWERLNDRTARDAFCQRLTRQLETLLPDAMDWDIKEPTPAQVSYAMVLSKQLDVPIPPEALRFRGSMHEFLEKHRQLSKDKRAPK
;
A
#
# COMPACT_ATOMS: atom_id res chain seq x y z
N MET A 1 -25.08 -2.37 -12.23
CA MET A 1 -24.33 -1.26 -12.84
C MET A 1 -22.92 -1.23 -12.24
N SER A 2 -21.95 -0.64 -12.93
CA SER A 2 -20.60 -0.51 -12.39
C SER A 2 -20.47 0.70 -11.46
N LEU A 3 -19.74 0.51 -10.36
CA LEU A 3 -19.24 1.60 -9.53
C LEU A 3 -17.84 1.96 -10.02
N PHE A 4 -17.57 3.25 -10.20
CA PHE A 4 -16.26 3.73 -10.61
C PHE A 4 -15.55 4.42 -9.45
N LEU A 5 -14.29 4.04 -9.21
CA LEU A 5 -13.35 4.83 -8.43
C LEU A 5 -12.52 5.66 -9.39
N VAL A 6 -12.62 6.98 -9.31
CA VAL A 6 -11.94 7.92 -10.21
C VAL A 6 -10.93 8.71 -9.41
N SER A 7 -9.67 8.69 -9.85
CA SER A 7 -8.59 9.54 -9.34
C SER A 7 -8.08 10.45 -10.45
N PRO A 8 -8.61 11.69 -10.55
CA PRO A 8 -8.25 12.61 -11.63
C PRO A 8 -6.76 12.99 -11.63
N GLY A 9 -6.15 13.10 -10.45
CA GLY A 9 -4.73 13.45 -10.33
C GLY A 9 -3.77 12.34 -10.81
N LEU A 10 -4.28 11.11 -10.97
CA LEU A 10 -3.53 9.98 -11.50
C LEU A 10 -4.02 9.54 -12.88
N ASP A 11 -4.99 10.26 -13.46
CA ASP A 11 -5.71 9.87 -14.68
C ASP A 11 -6.17 8.39 -14.65
N LEU A 12 -6.66 7.96 -13.48
CA LEU A 12 -7.01 6.57 -13.19
C LEU A 12 -8.51 6.42 -12.98
N SER A 13 -9.11 5.42 -13.62
CA SER A 13 -10.48 4.97 -13.36
C SER A 13 -10.50 3.46 -13.16
N VAL A 14 -11.02 3.01 -12.03
CA VAL A 14 -11.19 1.59 -11.71
C VAL A 14 -12.68 1.26 -11.73
N GLU A 15 -13.05 0.32 -12.59
CA GLU A 15 -14.41 -0.20 -12.68
C GLU A 15 -14.61 -1.37 -11.72
N LEU A 16 -15.61 -1.26 -10.85
CA LEU A 16 -15.97 -2.27 -9.86
C LEU A 16 -17.38 -2.77 -10.12
N TYR A 17 -17.55 -4.09 -10.08
CA TYR A 17 -18.86 -4.72 -10.17
C TYR A 17 -19.49 -4.86 -8.79
N LEU A 18 -20.68 -4.26 -8.60
CA LEU A 18 -21.47 -4.44 -7.39
C LEU A 18 -22.63 -5.40 -7.65
N PRO A 19 -22.95 -6.29 -6.70
CA PRO A 19 -24.22 -6.98 -6.69
C PRO A 19 -25.40 -5.99 -6.63
N THR A 20 -26.49 -6.28 -7.35
CA THR A 20 -27.67 -5.39 -7.46
C THR A 20 -28.22 -4.92 -6.10
N HIS A 21 -28.29 -5.80 -5.10
CA HIS A 21 -28.79 -5.43 -3.78
C HIS A 21 -27.92 -4.38 -3.06
N LEU A 22 -26.61 -4.34 -3.33
CA LEU A 22 -25.72 -3.31 -2.79
C LEU A 22 -25.86 -1.99 -3.56
N GLU A 23 -26.13 -2.04 -4.86
CA GLU A 23 -26.44 -0.83 -5.64
C GLU A 23 -27.69 -0.14 -5.10
N ASP A 24 -28.77 -0.89 -4.88
CA ASP A 24 -30.02 -0.36 -4.34
C ASP A 24 -29.81 0.25 -2.94
N ALA A 25 -29.03 -0.42 -2.09
CA ALA A 25 -28.71 0.06 -0.76
C ALA A 25 -27.86 1.34 -0.81
N LEU A 26 -26.88 1.41 -1.72
CA LEU A 26 -26.03 2.57 -1.92
C LEU A 26 -26.83 3.77 -2.42
N ALA A 27 -27.71 3.58 -3.41
CA ALA A 27 -28.58 4.63 -3.93
C ALA A 27 -29.47 5.21 -2.82
N ARG A 28 -30.16 4.35 -2.06
CA ARG A 28 -30.99 4.76 -0.91
C ARG A 28 -30.17 5.46 0.17
N GLN A 29 -28.96 4.99 0.45
CA GLN A 29 -28.07 5.65 1.39
C GLN A 29 -27.72 7.05 0.89
N TRP A 30 -27.36 7.19 -0.38
CA TRP A 30 -27.01 8.48 -0.98
C TRP A 30 -28.15 9.48 -0.95
N GLU A 31 -29.37 9.03 -1.27
CA GLU A 31 -30.60 9.83 -1.18
C GLU A 31 -30.89 10.32 0.25
N ARG A 32 -30.52 9.55 1.28
CA ARG A 32 -30.68 9.96 2.70
C ARG A 32 -29.68 11.02 3.14
N LEU A 33 -28.55 11.16 2.44
CA LEU A 33 -27.50 12.12 2.77
C LEU A 33 -27.89 13.50 2.22
N ASN A 34 -28.82 14.14 2.92
CA ASN A 34 -29.46 15.40 2.52
C ASN A 34 -28.64 16.65 2.82
N ASP A 35 -27.61 16.54 3.66
CA ASP A 35 -26.72 17.64 3.97
C ASP A 35 -25.25 17.25 3.76
N ARG A 36 -24.41 18.29 3.67
CA ARG A 36 -22.98 18.14 3.44
C ARG A 36 -22.27 17.38 4.56
N THR A 37 -22.64 17.62 5.81
CA THR A 37 -22.01 16.98 6.98
C THR A 37 -22.23 15.47 6.96
N ALA A 38 -23.44 15.02 6.65
CA ALA A 38 -23.79 13.61 6.52
C ALA A 38 -23.02 12.95 5.36
N ARG A 39 -22.91 13.65 4.21
CA ARG A 39 -22.11 13.19 3.06
C ARG A 39 -20.64 13.05 3.41
N ASP A 40 -20.05 14.07 4.02
CA ASP A 40 -18.64 14.06 4.43
C ASP A 40 -18.36 12.93 5.43
N ALA A 41 -19.26 12.71 6.40
CA ALA A 41 -19.14 11.61 7.35
C ALA A 41 -19.25 10.23 6.68
N PHE A 42 -20.09 10.08 5.65
CA PHE A 42 -20.16 8.84 4.87
C PHE A 42 -18.88 8.62 4.06
N CYS A 43 -18.39 9.65 3.35
CA CYS A 43 -17.13 9.59 2.61
C CYS A 43 -15.95 9.21 3.51
N GLN A 44 -15.82 9.82 4.69
CA GLN A 44 -14.76 9.47 5.65
C GLN A 44 -14.84 8.01 6.11
N ARG A 45 -16.05 7.47 6.32
CA ARG A 45 -16.21 6.04 6.63
C ARG A 45 -15.71 5.17 5.48
N LEU A 46 -16.08 5.52 4.24
CA LEU A 46 -15.66 4.78 3.06
C LEU A 46 -14.14 4.88 2.85
N THR A 47 -13.53 6.06 3.05
CA THR A 47 -12.08 6.28 2.98
C THR A 47 -11.34 5.34 3.94
N ARG A 48 -11.73 5.28 5.21
CA ARG A 48 -11.06 4.40 6.19
C ARG A 48 -11.14 2.91 5.81
N GLN A 49 -12.26 2.49 5.21
CA GLN A 49 -12.37 1.11 4.72
C GLN A 49 -11.46 0.89 3.50
N LEU A 50 -11.39 1.83 2.57
CA LEU A 50 -10.52 1.75 1.39
C LEU A 50 -9.03 1.78 1.77
N GLU A 51 -8.62 2.57 2.76
CA GLU A 51 -7.24 2.59 3.27
C GLU A 51 -6.77 1.22 3.76
N THR A 52 -7.70 0.38 4.20
CA THR A 52 -7.40 -0.99 4.63
C THR A 52 -7.41 -1.96 3.44
N LEU A 53 -8.40 -1.84 2.54
CA LEU A 53 -8.61 -2.79 1.45
C LEU A 53 -7.65 -2.59 0.26
N LEU A 54 -7.28 -1.35 -0.06
CA LEU A 54 -6.42 -1.06 -1.21
C LEU A 54 -5.03 -1.70 -1.07
N PRO A 55 -4.32 -1.56 0.07
CA PRO A 55 -3.05 -2.25 0.27
C PRO A 55 -3.15 -3.76 0.10
N ASP A 56 -4.28 -4.39 0.47
CA ASP A 56 -4.46 -5.84 0.33
C ASP A 56 -4.62 -6.25 -1.15
N ALA A 57 -5.31 -5.44 -1.95
CA ALA A 57 -5.53 -5.67 -3.37
C ALA A 57 -4.31 -5.36 -4.27
N MET A 58 -3.32 -4.63 -3.76
CA MET A 58 -2.11 -4.29 -4.51
C MET A 58 -1.11 -5.45 -4.56
N ASP A 59 -0.22 -5.42 -5.56
CA ASP A 59 0.90 -6.37 -5.65
C ASP A 59 1.83 -6.23 -4.46
N TRP A 60 2.47 -7.34 -4.06
CA TRP A 60 3.25 -7.42 -2.83
C TRP A 60 4.46 -6.48 -2.79
N ASP A 61 5.10 -6.27 -3.94
CA ASP A 61 6.35 -5.54 -4.12
C ASP A 61 6.17 -4.00 -4.03
N ILE A 62 5.02 -3.49 -4.46
CA ILE A 62 4.68 -2.06 -4.40
C ILE A 62 4.14 -1.62 -3.02
N LYS A 63 3.97 -2.54 -2.07
CA LYS A 63 3.59 -2.24 -0.67
C LYS A 63 4.78 -1.69 0.11
N GLU A 64 4.52 -1.13 1.28
CA GLU A 64 5.58 -0.73 2.20
C GLU A 64 6.38 -1.95 2.72
N PRO A 65 7.70 -1.80 2.93
CA PRO A 65 8.50 -2.84 3.56
C PRO A 65 8.03 -3.13 4.99
N THR A 66 8.16 -4.38 5.42
CA THR A 66 7.77 -4.77 6.77
C THR A 66 8.72 -4.18 7.82
N PRO A 67 8.26 -3.96 9.07
CA PRO A 67 9.14 -3.49 10.15
C PRO A 67 10.39 -4.36 10.33
N ALA A 68 10.25 -5.68 10.18
CA ALA A 68 11.37 -6.61 10.26
C ALA A 68 12.39 -6.41 9.13
N GLN A 69 11.93 -6.20 7.89
CA GLN A 69 12.83 -5.87 6.77
C GLN A 69 13.58 -4.57 7.01
N VAL A 70 12.88 -3.54 7.48
CA VAL A 70 13.48 -2.22 7.76
C VAL A 70 14.52 -2.32 8.88
N SER A 71 14.22 -3.01 9.98
CA SER A 71 15.20 -3.27 11.05
C SER A 71 16.41 -4.05 10.55
N TYR A 72 16.21 -5.07 9.71
CA TYR A 72 17.31 -5.85 9.17
C TYR A 72 18.19 -5.04 8.21
N ALA A 73 17.57 -4.21 7.35
CA ALA A 73 18.27 -3.31 6.45
C ALA A 73 19.14 -2.30 7.21
N MET A 74 18.67 -1.76 8.34
CA MET A 74 19.47 -0.88 9.19
C MET A 74 20.72 -1.59 9.75
N VAL A 75 20.60 -2.85 10.15
CA VAL A 75 21.75 -3.64 10.63
C VAL A 75 22.75 -3.86 9.51
N LEU A 76 22.30 -4.29 8.32
CA LEU A 76 23.18 -4.50 7.17
C LEU A 76 23.86 -3.20 6.71
N SER A 77 23.11 -2.10 6.67
CA SER A 77 23.62 -0.77 6.34
C SER A 77 24.79 -0.38 7.24
N LYS A 78 24.65 -0.56 8.56
CA LYS A 78 25.72 -0.28 9.54
C LYS A 78 26.91 -1.24 9.41
N GLN A 79 26.68 -2.52 9.15
CA GLN A 79 27.75 -3.52 9.03
C GLN A 79 28.60 -3.35 7.77
N LEU A 80 27.98 -2.88 6.69
CA LEU A 80 28.61 -2.75 5.39
C LEU A 80 29.02 -1.32 5.04
N ASP A 81 28.64 -0.35 5.87
CA ASP A 81 28.78 1.10 5.63
C ASP A 81 28.15 1.53 4.29
N VAL A 82 26.95 1.03 4.02
CA VAL A 82 26.18 1.31 2.79
C VAL A 82 24.86 1.97 3.16
N PRO A 83 24.47 3.12 2.55
CA PRO A 83 23.19 3.74 2.81
C PRO A 83 22.04 2.91 2.23
N ILE A 84 20.88 2.94 2.91
CA ILE A 84 19.65 2.34 2.40
C ILE A 84 19.06 3.28 1.34
N PRO A 85 18.78 2.82 0.11
CA PRO A 85 18.14 3.65 -0.90
C PRO A 85 16.78 4.17 -0.42
N PRO A 86 16.39 5.43 -0.75
CA PRO A 86 15.07 5.97 -0.39
C PRO A 86 13.92 5.12 -0.93
N GLU A 87 14.10 4.53 -2.10
CA GLU A 87 13.12 3.64 -2.72
C GLU A 87 12.90 2.35 -1.91
N ALA A 88 13.96 1.75 -1.37
CA ALA A 88 13.88 0.59 -0.50
C ALA A 88 13.13 0.88 0.80
N LEU A 89 13.12 2.14 1.28
CA LEU A 89 12.31 2.52 2.44
C LEU A 89 10.82 2.69 2.10
N ARG A 90 10.48 2.87 0.81
CA ARG A 90 9.11 3.11 0.35
C ARG A 90 8.44 1.85 -0.18
N PHE A 91 9.20 0.99 -0.87
CA PHE A 91 8.67 -0.18 -1.57
C PHE A 91 9.35 -1.47 -1.11
N ARG A 92 8.53 -2.49 -0.89
CA ARG A 92 8.92 -3.80 -0.40
C ARG A 92 9.77 -4.56 -1.42
N GLY A 93 9.50 -4.40 -2.71
CA GLY A 93 10.31 -4.96 -3.80
C GLY A 93 11.74 -4.45 -3.75
N SER A 94 11.93 -3.12 -3.80
CA SER A 94 13.24 -2.49 -3.70
C SER A 94 13.96 -2.81 -2.38
N MET A 95 13.22 -2.94 -1.27
CA MET A 95 13.78 -3.43 -0.02
C MET A 95 14.27 -4.87 -0.12
N HIS A 96 13.50 -5.75 -0.73
CA HIS A 96 13.88 -7.15 -0.92
C HIS A 96 15.16 -7.27 -1.75
N GLU A 97 15.26 -6.52 -2.84
CA GLU A 97 16.47 -6.47 -3.69
C GLU A 97 17.69 -5.96 -2.91
N PHE A 98 17.53 -4.88 -2.13
CA PHE A 98 18.59 -4.36 -1.27
C PHE A 98 19.07 -5.44 -0.28
N LEU A 99 18.13 -6.09 0.41
CA LEU A 99 18.45 -7.12 1.39
C LEU A 99 19.18 -8.31 0.76
N GLU A 100 18.71 -8.83 -0.37
CA GLU A 100 19.34 -9.98 -1.04
C GLU A 100 20.74 -9.66 -1.54
N LYS A 101 20.93 -8.48 -2.17
CA LYS A 101 22.24 -8.01 -2.63
C LYS A 101 23.26 -7.94 -1.50
N HIS A 102 22.87 -7.37 -0.36
CA HIS A 102 23.79 -7.11 0.76
C HIS A 102 23.92 -8.27 1.75
N ARG A 103 22.95 -9.18 1.80
CA ARG A 103 23.03 -10.43 2.57
C ARG A 103 24.17 -11.32 2.08
N GLN A 104 24.37 -11.40 0.76
CA GLN A 104 25.47 -12.17 0.19
C GLN A 104 26.84 -11.60 0.57
N LEU A 105 27.00 -10.27 0.49
CA LEU A 105 28.22 -9.57 0.89
C LEU A 105 28.56 -9.71 2.38
N SER A 106 27.55 -9.79 3.25
CA SER A 106 27.73 -10.00 4.69
C SER A 106 28.19 -11.43 5.02
N LYS A 107 27.72 -12.44 4.28
CA LYS A 107 28.18 -13.83 4.43
C LYS A 107 29.64 -14.00 4.00
N ASP A 108 30.03 -13.37 2.90
CA ASP A 108 31.41 -13.46 2.38
C ASP A 108 32.42 -12.81 3.33
N LYS A 109 32.06 -11.71 4.03
CA LYS A 109 32.91 -11.12 5.08
C LYS A 109 33.04 -11.99 6.34
N ARG A 110 32.17 -12.98 6.54
CA ARG A 110 32.18 -13.88 7.70
C ARG A 110 32.85 -15.23 7.44
N ALA A 111 33.23 -15.54 6.20
CA ALA A 111 34.03 -16.72 5.91
C ALA A 111 35.48 -16.48 6.35
N PRO A 112 36.01 -17.22 7.36
CA PRO A 112 37.40 -17.08 7.77
C PRO A 112 38.33 -17.58 6.65
N LYS A 113 39.38 -16.81 6.37
CA LYS A 113 40.60 -17.33 5.75
C LYS A 113 41.43 -18.07 6.80
#